data_AF-A0A838WBJ2-F1
#
_entry.id   AF-A0A838WBJ2-F1
#
_cell.length_a   1.000
_cell.length_b   1.000
_cell.length_c   1.000
_cell.angle_alpha   90.00
_cell.angle_beta   90.00
_cell.angle_gamma   90.00
#
_symmetry.space_group_name_H-M   'P 1'
#
loop_
_entity.id
_entity.type
_entity.pdbx_description
1 polymer ?
#
loop_
_entity_poly.entity_id
_entity_poly.type
_entity_poly.pdbx_seq_one_letter_code
_entity_poly.pdbx_strand_id
1 'polypeptide(L)'
;MKRTILVMLSTLAIATPALAQQHQHQHSAEHAMHQGGEFPAGWSARTDRGAPLDNVHFMTHEDGFHAITGPAAVFYNPEWRKSGNYRVAARLAQTKAPQHPEAYGIVIGGRNLDADEQAYSYFLVRQTGEYFVATGQGGERKVVVNWTAHPAIQRPNAEGRAANL
;
A
#
# COMPACT_ATOMS: atom_id res chain seq x y z
N MET A 1 83.72 -13.09 23.56
CA MET A 1 84.38 -13.77 22.42
C MET A 1 83.37 -14.68 21.75
N LYS A 2 83.35 -14.65 20.40
CA LYS A 2 82.63 -15.51 19.44
C LYS A 2 81.11 -15.27 19.28
N ARG A 3 80.82 -14.67 18.12
CA ARG A 3 79.54 -14.39 17.46
C ARG A 3 78.98 -15.69 16.87
N THR A 4 77.68 -15.89 16.97
CA THR A 4 76.93 -16.74 16.04
C THR A 4 75.62 -16.03 15.71
N ILE A 5 75.53 -15.55 14.47
CA ILE A 5 74.36 -14.94 13.86
C ILE A 5 73.56 -16.08 13.22
N LEU A 6 72.29 -16.23 13.57
CA LEU A 6 71.35 -17.07 12.84
C LEU A 6 70.32 -16.15 12.17
N VAL A 7 70.47 -15.97 10.86
CA VAL A 7 69.49 -15.29 10.01
C VAL A 7 68.37 -16.29 9.71
N MET A 8 67.21 -16.10 10.34
CA MET A 8 65.96 -16.76 9.94
C MET A 8 65.33 -15.95 8.81
N LEU A 9 65.19 -16.59 7.66
CA LEU A 9 64.59 -16.05 6.44
C LEU A 9 63.06 -16.12 6.58
N SER A 10 62.42 -14.99 6.82
CA SER A 10 60.97 -14.85 6.94
C SER A 10 60.31 -14.89 5.55
N THR A 11 59.56 -15.93 5.26
CA THR A 11 58.66 -15.97 4.10
C THR A 11 57.46 -15.05 4.33
N LEU A 12 57.40 -13.98 3.54
CA LEU A 12 56.31 -13.01 3.49
C LEU A 12 55.15 -13.59 2.66
N ALA A 13 54.10 -14.09 3.31
CA ALA A 13 52.83 -14.41 2.65
C ALA A 13 52.01 -13.13 2.53
N ILE A 14 51.90 -12.61 1.30
CA ILE A 14 51.03 -11.48 0.97
C ILE A 14 49.58 -12.01 0.92
N ALA A 15 48.85 -11.88 2.03
CA ALA A 15 47.40 -12.02 2.03
C ALA A 15 46.78 -10.65 1.75
N THR A 16 46.25 -10.46 0.56
CA THR A 16 45.45 -9.30 0.16
C THR A 16 44.20 -9.14 1.04
N PRO A 17 43.73 -7.90 1.28
CA PRO A 17 42.73 -7.61 2.30
C PRO A 17 41.33 -8.06 1.85
N ALA A 18 40.77 -9.07 2.52
CA ALA A 18 39.36 -9.46 2.38
C ALA A 18 38.54 -8.87 3.54
N LEU A 19 38.55 -7.55 3.68
CA LEU A 19 37.66 -6.81 4.59
C LEU A 19 37.28 -5.47 3.94
N ALA A 20 36.75 -5.56 2.73
CA ALA A 20 36.05 -4.46 2.06
C ALA A 20 34.77 -5.00 1.41
N GLN A 21 33.99 -5.75 2.17
CA GLN A 21 32.60 -6.11 1.83
C GLN A 21 31.75 -5.99 3.10
N GLN A 22 31.69 -4.78 3.66
CA GLN A 22 30.63 -4.42 4.60
C GLN A 22 30.05 -3.07 4.19
N HIS A 23 29.65 -3.02 2.92
CA HIS A 23 28.78 -1.99 2.33
C HIS A 23 28.04 -2.67 1.19
N GLN A 24 27.12 -3.58 1.52
CA GLN A 24 26.05 -4.07 0.63
C GLN A 24 25.08 -4.94 1.46
N HIS A 25 24.53 -4.36 2.52
CA HIS A 25 23.09 -4.51 2.73
C HIS A 25 22.48 -3.31 1.99
N GLN A 26 22.50 -3.24 0.64
CA GLN A 26 21.38 -3.75 -0.16
C GLN A 26 20.11 -3.72 0.70
N HIS A 27 19.39 -2.60 0.84
CA HIS A 27 18.58 -1.97 -0.21
C HIS A 27 17.85 -2.97 -1.13
N SER A 28 17.74 -4.22 -0.70
CA SER A 28 17.00 -5.31 -1.33
C SER A 28 16.09 -5.95 -0.27
N ALA A 29 15.42 -5.11 0.52
CA ALA A 29 13.98 -5.31 0.69
C ALA A 29 13.34 -4.77 -0.60
N GLU A 30 13.65 -5.45 -1.70
CA GLU A 30 12.94 -5.33 -2.94
C GLU A 30 11.51 -5.70 -2.57
N HIS A 31 10.66 -4.68 -2.62
CA HIS A 31 9.22 -4.68 -2.47
C HIS A 31 8.67 -6.10 -2.32
N ALA A 32 8.14 -6.44 -1.15
CA ALA A 32 7.18 -7.53 -1.07
C ALA A 32 5.96 -7.12 -1.93
N MET A 33 6.12 -7.25 -3.24
CA MET A 33 5.04 -7.38 -4.20
C MET A 33 4.35 -8.64 -3.74
N HIS A 34 3.31 -8.43 -2.96
CA HIS A 34 2.41 -9.46 -2.49
C HIS A 34 2.03 -10.26 -3.74
N GLN A 35 2.57 -11.48 -3.86
CA GLN A 35 2.39 -12.29 -5.06
C GLN A 35 0.91 -12.70 -5.10
N GLY A 36 0.19 -12.28 -6.14
CA GLY A 36 -1.24 -12.51 -6.32
C GLY A 36 -2.00 -11.23 -6.68
N GLY A 37 -3.12 -11.38 -7.40
CA GLY A 37 -3.92 -10.26 -7.90
C GLY A 37 -3.45 -9.69 -9.24
N GLU A 38 -4.30 -8.87 -9.87
CA GLU A 38 -3.98 -8.15 -11.12
C GLU A 38 -3.99 -6.65 -10.82
N PHE A 39 -2.91 -5.93 -11.18
CA PHE A 39 -2.75 -4.50 -10.91
C PHE A 39 -2.21 -3.77 -12.13
N PRO A 40 -2.61 -2.51 -12.41
CA PRO A 40 -1.99 -1.72 -13.46
C PRO A 40 -0.54 -1.40 -13.09
N ALA A 41 0.29 -1.11 -14.09
CA ALA A 41 1.69 -0.77 -13.86
C ALA A 41 1.85 0.37 -12.83
N GLY A 42 2.75 0.17 -11.86
CA GLY A 42 3.03 1.11 -10.78
C GLY A 42 2.01 1.14 -9.64
N TRP A 43 0.92 0.36 -9.71
CA TRP A 43 -0.01 0.22 -8.59
C TRP A 43 0.41 -0.90 -7.65
N SER A 44 0.14 -0.67 -6.37
CA SER A 44 0.34 -1.60 -5.27
C SER A 44 -0.97 -1.73 -4.50
N ALA A 45 -1.12 -2.86 -3.79
CA ALA A 45 -2.27 -3.11 -2.93
C ALA A 45 -1.81 -3.57 -1.54
N ARG A 46 -2.59 -3.24 -0.52
CA ARG A 46 -2.44 -3.76 0.84
C ARG A 46 -3.80 -4.19 1.37
N THR A 47 -3.86 -5.38 1.92
CA THR A 47 -5.08 -5.92 2.54
C THR A 47 -5.07 -5.72 4.05
N ASP A 48 -6.26 -5.71 4.62
CA ASP A 48 -6.40 -5.75 6.07
C ASP A 48 -5.82 -7.05 6.64
N ARG A 49 -5.02 -6.90 7.71
CA ARG A 49 -4.39 -8.01 8.45
C ARG A 49 -3.55 -8.95 7.57
N GLY A 50 -3.06 -8.48 6.42
CA GLY A 50 -2.23 -9.27 5.52
C GLY A 50 -2.96 -10.43 4.85
N ALA A 51 -4.27 -10.29 4.60
CA ALA A 51 -5.02 -11.29 3.84
C ALA A 51 -4.40 -11.50 2.43
N PRO A 52 -4.44 -12.71 1.85
CA PRO A 52 -3.86 -12.97 0.54
C PRO A 52 -4.50 -12.11 -0.58
N LEU A 53 -3.72 -11.76 -1.59
CA LEU A 53 -4.16 -10.94 -2.73
C LEU A 53 -4.81 -11.73 -3.86
N ASP A 54 -4.89 -13.06 -3.78
CA ASP A 54 -5.38 -13.93 -4.87
C ASP A 54 -6.76 -13.52 -5.41
N ASN A 55 -7.61 -12.93 -4.56
CA ASN A 55 -8.97 -12.48 -4.90
C ASN A 55 -9.09 -10.94 -4.93
N VAL A 56 -8.00 -10.25 -5.21
CA VAL A 56 -7.94 -8.79 -5.32
C VAL A 56 -7.48 -8.42 -6.73
N HIS A 57 -8.39 -7.83 -7.51
CA HIS A 57 -8.10 -7.36 -8.86
C HIS A 57 -8.37 -5.86 -8.94
N PHE A 58 -7.39 -5.12 -9.44
CA PHE A 58 -7.49 -3.70 -9.73
C PHE A 58 -7.04 -3.51 -11.18
N MET A 59 -7.91 -3.00 -12.03
CA MET A 59 -7.66 -2.95 -13.46
C MET A 59 -7.93 -1.57 -14.00
N THR A 60 -7.24 -1.18 -15.06
CA THR A 60 -7.65 -0.01 -15.86
C THR A 60 -8.99 -0.28 -16.52
N HIS A 61 -9.87 0.71 -16.50
CA HIS A 61 -11.16 0.74 -17.17
C HIS A 61 -11.26 2.05 -17.97
N GLU A 62 -12.15 2.11 -18.97
CA GLU A 62 -12.29 3.28 -19.86
C GLU A 62 -12.34 4.62 -19.10
N ASP A 63 -13.10 4.67 -18.01
CA ASP A 63 -13.31 5.86 -17.17
C ASP A 63 -12.42 5.93 -15.90
N GLY A 64 -11.38 5.09 -15.79
CA GLY A 64 -10.47 5.10 -14.64
C GLY A 64 -10.04 3.69 -14.22
N PHE A 65 -10.51 3.24 -13.06
CA PHE A 65 -10.13 1.95 -12.49
C PHE A 65 -11.33 1.13 -12.06
N HIS A 66 -11.19 -0.20 -12.13
CA HIS A 66 -12.17 -1.16 -11.65
C HIS A 66 -11.53 -2.07 -10.59
N ALA A 67 -12.18 -2.17 -9.42
CA ALA A 67 -11.72 -3.01 -8.33
C ALA A 67 -12.70 -4.16 -8.08
N ILE A 68 -12.19 -5.38 -7.97
CA ILE A 68 -12.91 -6.57 -7.51
C ILE A 68 -12.15 -7.11 -6.31
N THR A 69 -12.82 -7.20 -5.16
CA THR A 69 -12.18 -7.54 -3.89
C THR A 69 -12.93 -8.64 -3.16
N GLY A 70 -12.21 -9.68 -2.73
CA GLY A 70 -12.63 -10.57 -1.65
C GLY A 70 -12.42 -9.91 -0.28
N PRO A 71 -11.15 -9.74 0.16
CA PRO A 71 -10.83 -8.96 1.36
C PRO A 71 -10.84 -7.45 1.08
N ALA A 72 -11.01 -6.63 2.13
CA ALA A 72 -10.79 -5.19 2.04
C ALA A 72 -9.33 -4.90 1.65
N ALA A 73 -9.16 -3.98 0.70
CA ALA A 73 -7.86 -3.62 0.15
C ALA A 73 -7.74 -2.11 -0.09
N VAL A 74 -6.54 -1.58 0.15
CA VAL A 74 -6.13 -0.23 -0.22
C VAL A 74 -5.23 -0.32 -1.44
N PHE A 75 -5.60 0.38 -2.51
CA PHE A 75 -4.82 0.51 -3.74
C PHE A 75 -4.11 1.86 -3.76
N TYR A 76 -2.84 1.87 -4.11
CA TYR A 76 -2.06 3.10 -4.19
C TYR A 76 -0.98 3.01 -5.28
N ASN A 77 -0.59 4.16 -5.80
CA ASN A 77 0.56 4.31 -6.68
C ASN A 77 1.56 5.26 -6.00
N PRO A 78 2.79 4.83 -5.67
CA PRO A 78 3.75 5.64 -4.91
C PRO A 78 4.20 6.91 -5.66
N GLU A 79 4.03 6.96 -6.99
CA GLU A 79 4.30 8.12 -7.84
C GLU A 79 3.15 9.15 -7.81
N TRP A 80 1.96 8.77 -7.37
CA TRP A 80 0.80 9.66 -7.29
C TRP A 80 0.84 10.48 -6.01
N ARG A 81 1.65 11.54 -6.04
CA ARG A 81 1.92 12.39 -4.87
C ARG A 81 1.45 13.82 -5.10
N LYS A 82 0.92 14.43 -4.05
CA LYS A 82 0.64 15.86 -3.99
C LYS A 82 0.95 16.38 -2.59
N SER A 83 1.46 17.60 -2.50
CA SER A 83 1.76 18.29 -1.25
C SER A 83 1.13 19.68 -1.24
N GLY A 84 1.02 20.28 -0.05
CA GLY A 84 0.33 21.56 0.16
C GLY A 84 -1.19 21.40 0.20
N ASN A 85 -1.91 22.50 -0.05
CA ASN A 85 -3.37 22.47 -0.13
C ASN A 85 -3.80 21.94 -1.50
N TYR A 86 -4.67 20.92 -1.51
CA TYR A 86 -5.21 20.35 -2.73
C TYR A 86 -6.64 19.84 -2.52
N ARG A 87 -7.35 19.65 -3.63
CA ARG A 87 -8.66 19.02 -3.68
C ARG A 87 -8.54 17.67 -4.36
N VAL A 88 -9.14 16.65 -3.76
CA VAL A 88 -9.33 15.33 -4.38
C VAL A 88 -10.80 15.18 -4.71
N ALA A 89 -11.10 14.65 -5.88
CA ALA A 89 -12.45 14.28 -6.30
C ALA A 89 -12.37 12.95 -7.04
N ALA A 90 -13.39 12.11 -6.86
CA ALA A 90 -13.52 10.84 -7.55
C ALA A 90 -15.00 10.60 -7.87
N ARG A 91 -15.22 9.91 -8.98
CA ARG A 91 -16.51 9.29 -9.29
C ARG A 91 -16.47 7.86 -8.79
N LEU A 92 -17.45 7.47 -8.00
CA LEU A 92 -17.45 6.17 -7.32
C LEU A 92 -18.71 5.40 -7.71
N ALA A 93 -18.52 4.22 -8.31
CA ALA A 93 -19.59 3.35 -8.73
C ALA A 93 -19.47 1.97 -8.10
N GLN A 94 -20.57 1.47 -7.54
CA GLN A 94 -20.73 0.08 -7.15
C GLN A 94 -21.38 -0.67 -8.32
N THR A 95 -20.67 -1.63 -8.90
CA THR A 95 -21.13 -2.38 -10.08
C THR A 95 -21.88 -3.66 -9.74
N LYS A 96 -21.75 -4.13 -8.49
CA LYS A 96 -22.36 -5.36 -7.97
C LYS A 96 -22.72 -5.20 -6.50
N ALA A 97 -23.84 -5.80 -6.10
CA ALA A 97 -24.22 -5.90 -4.69
C ALA A 97 -23.11 -6.59 -3.86
N PRO A 98 -22.66 -6.00 -2.74
CA PRO A 98 -21.71 -6.66 -1.87
C PRO A 98 -22.40 -7.78 -1.08
N GLN A 99 -21.66 -8.81 -0.70
CA GLN A 99 -22.18 -9.91 0.13
C GLN A 99 -22.35 -9.52 1.61
N HIS A 100 -21.66 -8.45 2.04
CA HIS A 100 -21.72 -7.87 3.37
C HIS A 100 -21.80 -6.34 3.27
N PRO A 101 -22.16 -5.62 4.35
CA PRO A 101 -22.07 -4.17 4.38
C PRO A 101 -20.61 -3.72 4.15
N GLU A 102 -20.32 -3.21 2.95
CA GLU A 102 -18.97 -2.79 2.57
C GLU A 102 -18.96 -1.30 2.19
N ALA A 103 -17.82 -0.64 2.37
CA ALA A 103 -17.67 0.75 2.04
C ALA A 103 -16.50 0.95 1.07
N TYR A 104 -16.61 1.95 0.22
CA TYR A 104 -15.60 2.23 -0.80
C TYR A 104 -15.38 3.74 -0.93
N GLY A 105 -14.20 4.13 -1.39
CA GLY A 105 -13.88 5.53 -1.59
C GLY A 105 -12.41 5.79 -1.84
N ILE A 106 -11.92 6.91 -1.31
CA ILE A 106 -10.61 7.45 -1.63
C ILE A 106 -9.70 7.47 -0.41
N VAL A 107 -8.44 7.10 -0.63
CA VAL A 107 -7.34 7.25 0.32
C VAL A 107 -6.54 8.50 -0.04
N ILE A 108 -6.16 9.30 0.96
CA ILE A 108 -5.54 10.61 0.81
C ILE A 108 -4.41 10.77 1.83
N GLY A 109 -3.31 11.41 1.43
CA GLY A 109 -2.23 11.80 2.33
C GLY A 109 -1.44 10.61 2.89
N GLY A 110 -1.32 9.54 2.10
CA GLY A 110 -0.63 8.32 2.51
C GLY A 110 0.87 8.50 2.77
N ARG A 111 1.37 7.80 3.78
CA ARG A 111 2.79 7.65 4.10
C ARG A 111 3.06 6.20 4.50
N ASN A 112 4.22 5.67 4.11
CA ASN A 112 4.68 4.32 4.45
C ASN A 112 3.63 3.25 4.09
N LEU A 113 2.94 3.39 2.95
CA LEU A 113 1.81 2.53 2.58
C LEU A 113 2.19 1.06 2.35
N ASP A 114 3.48 0.80 2.15
CA ASP A 114 4.11 -0.51 1.99
C ASP A 114 4.64 -1.10 3.32
N ALA A 115 4.59 -0.36 4.42
CA ALA A 115 5.12 -0.77 5.73
C ALA A 115 4.04 -0.79 6.82
N ASP A 116 4.30 -1.46 7.93
CA ASP A 116 3.32 -1.61 9.02
C ASP A 116 2.93 -0.28 9.66
N GLU A 117 3.85 0.69 9.67
CA GLU A 117 3.61 2.06 10.11
C GLU A 117 2.89 2.93 9.06
N GLN A 118 2.16 2.31 8.14
CA GLN A 118 1.31 3.00 7.19
C GLN A 118 0.43 4.02 7.93
N ALA A 119 0.26 5.18 7.31
CA ALA A 119 -0.68 6.18 7.76
C ALA A 119 -1.38 6.82 6.57
N TYR A 120 -2.69 6.96 6.64
CA TYR A 120 -3.48 7.65 5.62
C TYR A 120 -4.82 8.13 6.17
N SER A 121 -5.40 9.12 5.50
CA SER A 121 -6.80 9.51 5.68
C SER A 121 -7.65 8.87 4.61
N TYR A 122 -8.91 8.61 4.90
CA TYR A 122 -9.83 8.06 3.92
C TYR A 122 -11.24 8.61 4.07
N PHE A 123 -11.89 8.78 2.92
CA PHE A 123 -13.31 9.14 2.79
C PHE A 123 -14.01 7.97 2.11
N LEU A 124 -15.04 7.43 2.75
CA LEU A 124 -15.82 6.30 2.21
C LEU A 124 -17.28 6.67 2.10
N VAL A 125 -17.95 6.03 1.16
CA VAL A 125 -19.40 5.96 1.06
C VAL A 125 -19.85 4.50 1.17
N ARG A 126 -21.10 4.29 1.55
CA ARG A 126 -21.70 2.94 1.62
C ARG A 126 -23.17 2.91 1.19
N GLN A 127 -23.68 1.71 0.96
CA GLN A 127 -25.00 1.42 0.41
C GLN A 127 -26.21 2.04 1.14
N THR A 128 -26.04 2.42 2.41
CA THR A 128 -27.09 3.05 3.22
C THR A 128 -27.27 4.54 2.96
N GLY A 129 -26.46 5.13 2.07
CA GLY A 129 -26.51 6.57 1.75
C GLY A 129 -25.73 7.42 2.75
N GLU A 130 -24.65 6.86 3.30
CA GLU A 130 -23.85 7.47 4.36
C GLU A 130 -22.38 7.59 3.93
N TYR A 131 -21.71 8.62 4.46
CA TYR A 131 -20.26 8.77 4.35
C TYR A 131 -19.57 8.59 5.70
N PHE A 132 -18.27 8.35 5.62
CA PHE A 132 -17.39 8.16 6.77
C PHE A 132 -16.02 8.75 6.49
N VAL A 133 -15.42 9.37 7.51
CA VAL A 133 -14.07 9.94 7.43
C VAL A 133 -13.25 9.49 8.62
N ALA A 134 -12.07 8.94 8.36
CA ALA A 134 -11.13 8.58 9.40
C ALA A 134 -9.69 8.66 8.93
N THR A 135 -8.80 8.55 9.91
CA THR A 135 -7.37 8.33 9.69
C THR A 135 -6.99 6.94 10.20
N GLY A 136 -6.20 6.21 9.42
CA GLY A 136 -5.52 5.00 9.83
C GLY A 136 -4.05 5.30 10.16
N GLN A 137 -3.51 4.64 11.18
CA GLN A 137 -2.08 4.65 11.49
C GLN A 137 -1.69 3.33 12.15
N GLY A 138 -0.76 2.58 11.56
CA GLY A 138 -0.23 1.38 12.23
C GLY A 138 -1.26 0.28 12.49
N GLY A 139 -2.36 0.25 11.74
CA GLY A 139 -3.52 -0.63 12.00
C GLY A 139 -4.54 -0.07 13.00
N GLU A 140 -4.24 1.03 13.68
CA GLU A 140 -5.21 1.77 14.47
C GLU A 140 -6.03 2.73 13.61
N ARG A 141 -7.25 3.03 14.06
CA ARG A 141 -8.18 3.91 13.36
C ARG A 141 -8.70 4.99 14.30
N LYS A 142 -8.62 6.24 13.86
CA LYS A 142 -9.27 7.39 14.51
C LYS A 142 -10.40 7.92 13.64
N VAL A 143 -11.62 7.91 14.19
CA VAL A 143 -12.80 8.45 13.52
C VAL A 143 -12.76 9.98 13.54
N VAL A 144 -12.96 10.60 12.38
CA VAL A 144 -13.12 12.05 12.22
C VAL A 144 -14.60 12.39 12.03
N VAL A 145 -15.27 11.66 11.14
CA VAL A 145 -16.72 11.70 10.95
C VAL A 145 -17.23 10.27 10.96
N ASN A 146 -18.13 9.97 11.88
CA ASN A 146 -18.79 8.66 11.92
C ASN A 146 -19.82 8.56 10.78
N TRP A 147 -20.36 7.35 10.55
CA TRP A 147 -21.38 7.14 9.52
C TRP A 147 -22.50 8.17 9.61
N THR A 148 -22.59 9.00 8.57
CA THR A 148 -23.50 10.15 8.52
C THR A 148 -24.23 10.14 7.19
N ALA A 149 -25.57 10.20 7.24
CA ALA A 149 -26.39 10.22 6.04
C ALA A 149 -26.19 11.50 5.24
N HIS A 150 -26.17 11.39 3.91
CA HIS A 150 -26.06 12.55 3.02
C HIS A 150 -26.84 12.35 1.72
N PRO A 151 -27.65 13.32 1.27
CA PRO A 151 -28.54 13.16 0.11
C PRO A 151 -27.81 12.97 -1.22
N ALA A 152 -26.55 13.40 -1.34
CA ALA A 152 -25.75 13.18 -2.54
C ALA A 152 -25.28 11.72 -2.71
N ILE A 153 -25.35 10.90 -1.66
CA ILE A 153 -24.87 9.52 -1.70
C ILE A 153 -26.01 8.61 -2.16
N GLN A 154 -25.86 8.08 -3.36
CA GLN A 154 -26.89 7.25 -3.98
C GLN A 154 -26.92 5.87 -3.34
N ARG A 155 -28.13 5.44 -2.97
CA ARG A 155 -28.36 4.05 -2.54
C ARG A 155 -28.40 3.14 -3.76
N PRO A 156 -28.00 1.86 -3.63
CA PRO A 156 -28.07 0.93 -4.75
C PRO A 156 -29.49 0.73 -5.28
N ASN A 157 -29.60 0.54 -6.60
CA ASN A 157 -30.83 0.14 -7.27
C ASN A 157 -31.17 -1.34 -6.99
N ALA A 158 -32.23 -1.86 -7.63
CA ALA A 158 -32.67 -3.25 -7.47
C ALA A 158 -31.61 -4.31 -7.90
N GLU A 159 -30.66 -3.94 -8.75
CA GLU A 159 -29.53 -4.79 -9.17
C GLU A 159 -28.32 -4.66 -8.22
N GLY A 160 -28.44 -3.84 -7.17
CA GLY A 160 -27.35 -3.55 -6.24
C GLY A 160 -26.28 -2.63 -6.82
N ARG A 161 -26.61 -1.82 -7.82
CA ARG A 161 -25.70 -0.85 -8.43
C ARG A 161 -25.93 0.56 -7.90
N ALA A 162 -24.87 1.29 -7.61
CA ALA A 162 -24.92 2.70 -7.20
C ALA A 162 -23.91 3.53 -7.97
N ALA A 163 -24.23 4.79 -8.26
CA ALA A 163 -23.36 5.70 -8.98
C ALA A 163 -23.31 7.08 -8.29
N ASN A 164 -22.13 7.47 -7.82
CA ASN A 164 -21.85 8.78 -7.23
C ASN A 164 -20.86 9.50 -8.15
N LEU A 165 -21.36 10.26 -9.13
CA LEU A 165 -20.62 10.79 -10.29
C LEU A 165 -20.42 12.31 -10.26
#